data_AF-A0A820E127-F1
#
_entry.id   AF-A0A820E127-F1
#
_cell.length_a   1.000
_cell.length_b   1.000
_cell.length_c   1.000
_cell.angle_alpha   90.00
_cell.angle_beta   90.00
_cell.angle_gamma   90.00
#
_symmetry.space_group_name_H-M   'P 1'
#
loop_
_entity.id
_entity.type
_entity.pdbx_description
1 polymer ?
#
loop_
_entity_poly.entity_id
_entity_poly.type
_entity_poly.pdbx_seq_one_letter_code
_entity_poly.pdbx_strand_id
1 'polypeptide(L)'
;MNDLLRESDQGLEQQHLSSSSSCDYRYATTEQSLTSCDKPEDIELSPKVFRNIIVRPQWLRRVVDSPVGFRAELTDGLDTKNVLLTPVIFFINKLAGGQKGEEIYRKLVRLVNPRQVFLLENDATIIQALNIYSSLVNIRICACGGDGTVGWVLSRLIDVFPSLENPPVSIYPLGTANDLSRVLGWGYQYNLKRLLIVFAQIPHAQTLSLDFWQVKFETLEMTPTGSNQENRAADRRRHFFLYHPKFVRNTNQLKYENHLKPVNRYFFSHISFGLDAAIALDFHVRRTGDPSKFTSPLKNKILYLNESRKYFKEFFFSGAWNLGLYMRLFCDGQDLTDSIRSCHTLVLLNSSGYASGTNPWIRTLTNRNNTSAIIQRDDNSFKETSTNSNIQIDTSTHTRRFNRQDCSDRKIEVLELNTTQMGLIHLGFKGHRIAQCNQVRLELSRPISVQMDGEPFYLVEPTTVNIIYTGQVSVLRNDNR
;
A
#
# COMPACT_ATOMS: atom_id res chain seq x y z
N MET A 1 -32.92 26.62 -50.09
CA MET A 1 -32.50 28.03 -49.99
C MET A 1 -31.07 27.96 -49.45
N ASN A 2 -30.09 27.56 -50.27
CA ASN A 2 -29.49 28.32 -51.39
C ASN A 2 -29.23 29.75 -50.89
N ASP A 3 -28.02 30.31 -50.80
CA ASP A 3 -26.70 30.08 -51.35
C ASP A 3 -25.73 30.78 -50.35
N LEU A 4 -24.44 30.48 -50.21
CA LEU A 4 -23.38 30.93 -51.12
C LEU A 4 -22.04 30.34 -50.66
N LEU A 5 -21.36 29.70 -51.62
CA LEU A 5 -19.95 29.31 -51.61
C LEU A 5 -19.13 30.37 -52.36
N ARG A 6 -17.80 30.37 -52.11
CA ARG A 6 -16.68 30.98 -52.90
C ARG A 6 -16.57 32.51 -52.80
N GLU A 7 -15.40 33.16 -52.78
CA GLU A 7 -14.00 32.86 -53.11
C GLU A 7 -13.18 34.08 -52.63
N SER A 8 -11.90 33.91 -52.25
CA SER A 8 -10.78 34.79 -52.67
C SER A 8 -9.49 34.46 -51.90
N ASP A 9 -8.58 33.80 -52.62
CA ASP A 9 -7.14 33.90 -52.44
C ASP A 9 -6.67 35.32 -52.82
N GLN A 10 -5.70 35.88 -52.08
CA GLN A 10 -4.41 36.41 -52.55
C GLN A 10 -3.84 37.53 -51.65
N GLY A 11 -2.60 37.32 -51.19
CA GLY A 11 -1.54 38.34 -51.26
C GLY A 11 -1.02 38.96 -49.96
N LEU A 12 0.33 38.99 -49.87
CA LEU A 12 1.24 39.76 -48.97
C LEU A 12 1.51 39.13 -47.59
N GLU A 13 2.74 38.94 -47.12
CA GLU A 13 4.08 39.28 -47.61
C GLU A 13 5.11 38.48 -46.78
N GLN A 14 6.22 38.09 -47.40
CA GLN A 14 7.35 37.45 -46.73
C GLN A 14 8.02 38.44 -45.76
N GLN A 15 8.21 38.04 -44.50
CA GLN A 15 9.30 38.59 -43.67
C GLN A 15 10.18 37.47 -43.16
N HIS A 16 11.42 37.48 -43.67
CA HIS A 16 12.58 36.80 -43.13
C HIS A 16 12.77 37.11 -41.64
N LEU A 17 12.83 36.08 -40.80
CA LEU A 17 13.61 36.12 -39.56
C LEU A 17 14.43 34.83 -39.43
N SER A 18 15.63 34.91 -40.00
CA SER A 18 16.78 34.13 -39.53
C SER A 18 17.24 34.71 -38.19
N SER A 19 17.19 33.93 -37.12
CA SER A 19 18.33 33.74 -36.20
C SER A 19 17.98 32.80 -35.06
N SER A 20 18.82 31.78 -34.97
CA SER A 20 19.11 30.90 -33.84
C SER A 20 18.77 31.46 -32.44
N SER A 21 17.99 30.70 -31.68
CA SER A 21 18.18 30.61 -30.23
C SER A 21 18.17 29.13 -29.82
N SER A 22 19.38 28.56 -29.79
CA SER A 22 19.66 27.35 -29.03
C SER A 22 19.35 27.64 -27.56
N CYS A 23 18.28 27.06 -27.02
CA CYS A 23 18.11 27.00 -25.56
C CYS A 23 19.08 25.94 -25.02
N ASP A 24 20.33 26.36 -24.80
CA ASP A 24 21.33 25.57 -24.09
C ASP A 24 20.92 25.40 -22.62
N TYR A 25 20.28 24.28 -22.31
CA TYR A 25 20.09 23.84 -20.93
C TYR A 25 21.44 23.41 -20.35
N ARG A 26 22.10 24.31 -19.61
CA ARG A 26 23.33 24.00 -18.87
C ARG A 26 22.99 23.12 -17.66
N TYR A 27 23.33 21.84 -17.73
CA TYR A 27 23.39 20.96 -16.55
C TYR A 27 24.55 21.38 -15.64
N ALA A 28 24.35 21.36 -14.32
CA ALA A 28 25.39 21.66 -13.35
C ALA A 28 26.50 20.60 -13.40
N THR A 29 27.63 20.95 -14.00
CA THR A 29 28.87 20.17 -14.00
C THR A 29 29.91 20.88 -13.13
N THR A 30 30.06 20.46 -11.88
CA THR A 30 31.22 20.86 -11.08
C THR A 30 31.60 19.73 -10.13
N GLU A 31 32.89 19.40 -10.13
CA GLU A 31 33.49 18.38 -9.30
C GLU A 31 34.01 18.99 -8.00
N GLN A 32 33.48 18.56 -6.86
CA GLN A 32 34.16 18.69 -5.57
C GLN A 32 33.99 17.38 -4.78
N SER A 33 35.08 16.95 -4.16
CA SER A 33 35.19 15.75 -3.33
C SER A 33 34.73 16.04 -1.90
N LEU A 34 33.84 15.22 -1.34
CA LEU A 34 33.35 15.35 0.03
C LEU A 34 34.23 14.56 1.02
N THR A 35 34.62 15.20 2.13
CA THR A 35 35.24 14.57 3.30
C THR A 35 34.21 14.32 4.40
N SER A 36 34.46 13.29 5.22
CA SER A 36 33.56 12.82 6.28
C SER A 36 33.58 13.73 7.51
N CYS A 37 32.68 14.73 7.59
CA CYS A 37 32.24 15.37 8.85
C CYS A 37 31.21 16.50 8.59
N ASP A 38 30.02 16.21 8.06
CA ASP A 38 28.96 17.24 7.93
C ASP A 38 27.62 16.80 8.53
N LYS A 39 26.92 17.75 9.17
CA LYS A 39 25.60 17.54 9.78
C LYS A 39 24.53 17.36 8.68
N PRO A 40 23.48 16.53 8.89
CA PRO A 40 22.53 16.16 7.83
C PRO A 40 21.72 17.31 7.21
N GLU A 41 21.68 18.48 7.86
CA GLU A 41 20.84 19.59 7.48
C GLU A 41 21.49 20.56 6.47
N ASP A 42 22.81 20.44 6.25
CA ASP A 42 23.61 21.31 5.36
C ASP A 42 24.28 20.56 4.20
N ILE A 43 23.81 19.35 3.87
CA ILE A 43 24.32 18.61 2.70
C ILE A 43 23.82 19.31 1.44
N GLU A 44 24.64 20.22 0.90
CA GLU A 44 24.50 20.69 -0.47
C GLU A 44 24.75 19.48 -1.38
N LEU A 45 23.66 18.83 -1.79
CA LEU A 45 23.72 17.60 -2.58
C LEU A 45 24.45 17.90 -3.89
N SER A 46 25.65 17.32 -4.02
CA SER A 46 26.47 17.46 -5.23
C SER A 46 25.63 17.13 -6.48
N PRO A 47 25.77 17.90 -7.58
CA PRO A 47 25.17 17.57 -8.87
C PRO A 47 25.45 16.14 -9.35
N LYS A 48 26.57 15.54 -8.89
CA LYS A 48 26.93 14.15 -9.16
C LYS A 48 25.92 13.14 -8.61
N VAL A 49 25.26 13.44 -7.50
CA VAL A 49 24.26 12.56 -6.86
C VAL A 49 23.00 12.44 -7.72
N PHE A 50 22.56 13.56 -8.30
CA PHE A 50 21.39 13.59 -9.19
C PHE A 50 21.67 12.98 -10.56
N ARG A 51 22.94 12.92 -10.98
CA ARG A 51 23.32 12.30 -12.25
C ARG A 51 22.89 10.82 -12.34
N ASN A 52 22.89 10.11 -11.22
CA ASN A 52 22.53 8.68 -11.18
C ASN A 52 21.04 8.43 -11.34
N ILE A 53 20.17 9.40 -11.01
CA ILE A 53 18.72 9.23 -11.11
C ILE A 53 18.14 9.71 -12.44
N ILE A 54 18.92 10.40 -13.29
CA ILE A 54 18.42 11.07 -14.49
C ILE A 54 18.51 10.14 -15.72
N VAL A 55 17.36 9.85 -16.33
CA VAL A 55 17.27 9.44 -17.74
C VAL A 55 17.79 10.57 -18.63
N ARG A 56 18.86 10.32 -19.36
CA ARG A 56 19.45 11.34 -20.24
C ARG A 56 18.58 11.56 -21.49
N PRO A 57 18.40 12.81 -21.96
CA PRO A 57 17.63 13.09 -23.17
C PRO A 57 18.13 12.29 -24.40
N GLN A 58 19.44 12.08 -24.51
CA GLN A 58 20.07 11.31 -25.59
C GLN A 58 19.66 9.82 -25.63
N TRP A 59 19.11 9.28 -24.54
CA TRP A 59 18.58 7.92 -24.52
C TRP A 59 17.19 7.83 -25.16
N LEU A 60 16.50 8.95 -25.34
CA LEU A 60 15.14 8.97 -25.86
C LEU A 60 15.16 9.14 -27.38
N ARG A 61 14.68 8.11 -28.08
CA ARG A 61 14.55 8.10 -29.53
C ARG A 61 13.09 8.12 -29.94
N ARG A 62 12.75 8.86 -30.99
CA ARG A 62 11.41 8.80 -31.59
C ARG A 62 11.26 7.49 -32.35
N VAL A 63 10.18 6.76 -32.10
CA VAL A 63 9.90 5.47 -32.75
C VAL A 63 8.54 5.58 -33.43
N VAL A 64 8.54 5.41 -34.76
CA VAL A 64 7.34 5.60 -35.61
C VAL A 64 6.25 4.59 -35.26
N ASP A 65 6.63 3.33 -35.02
CA ASP A 65 5.70 2.24 -34.73
C ASP A 65 5.35 2.09 -33.24
N SER A 66 5.71 3.07 -32.42
CA SER A 66 5.46 3.02 -30.98
C SER A 66 4.17 3.76 -30.60
N PRO A 67 3.27 3.16 -29.81
CA PRO A 67 2.03 3.81 -29.37
C PRO A 67 2.27 5.06 -28.50
N VAL A 68 3.48 5.21 -27.96
CA VAL A 68 3.89 6.35 -27.11
C VAL A 68 4.74 7.38 -27.86
N GLY A 69 5.11 7.09 -29.12
CA GLY A 69 5.91 7.93 -30.00
C GLY A 69 7.42 7.99 -29.69
N PHE A 70 7.87 7.52 -28.53
CA PHE A 70 9.29 7.52 -28.13
C PHE A 70 9.64 6.28 -27.30
N ARG A 71 10.90 5.82 -27.38
CA ARG A 71 11.45 4.73 -26.57
C ARG A 71 12.80 5.14 -26.00
N ALA A 72 13.10 4.68 -24.78
CA ALA A 72 14.39 4.88 -24.13
C ALA A 72 15.34 3.71 -24.42
N GLU A 73 16.47 3.98 -25.06
CA GLU A 73 17.48 2.98 -25.43
C GLU A 73 18.88 3.50 -25.05
N LEU A 74 19.74 2.58 -24.60
CA LEU A 74 21.15 2.88 -24.45
C LEU A 74 21.77 2.88 -25.86
N THR A 75 22.32 4.00 -26.32
CA THR A 75 22.98 4.07 -27.62
C THR A 75 24.26 3.24 -27.61
N ASP A 76 24.41 2.35 -28.60
CA ASP A 76 25.60 1.50 -28.78
C ASP A 76 26.89 2.35 -28.86
N GLY A 77 27.92 1.94 -28.12
CA GLY A 77 29.25 2.59 -28.11
C GLY A 77 29.58 3.48 -26.91
N LEU A 78 28.70 3.60 -25.92
CA LEU A 78 28.90 4.42 -24.71
C LEU A 78 29.14 3.56 -23.45
N ASP A 79 30.39 3.07 -23.36
CA ASP A 79 31.23 2.73 -22.21
C ASP A 79 30.58 2.21 -20.90
N THR A 80 31.19 1.17 -20.35
CA THR A 80 30.95 0.46 -19.06
C THR A 80 30.46 1.32 -17.88
N LYS A 81 30.77 2.62 -17.85
CA LYS A 81 30.28 3.60 -16.85
C LYS A 81 28.76 3.82 -16.85
N ASN A 82 28.04 3.57 -17.94
CA ASN A 82 26.58 3.71 -17.96
C ASN A 82 25.83 2.49 -17.39
N VAL A 83 26.49 1.32 -17.35
CA VAL A 83 25.98 0.12 -16.64
C VAL A 83 25.93 0.36 -15.12
N LEU A 84 26.68 1.35 -14.61
CA LEU A 84 26.67 1.78 -13.20
C LEU A 84 25.56 2.78 -12.84
N LEU A 85 24.82 3.31 -13.83
CA LEU A 85 23.73 4.27 -13.56
C LEU A 85 22.44 3.52 -13.26
N THR A 86 21.61 4.12 -12.40
CA THR A 86 20.37 3.54 -11.91
C THR A 86 19.26 4.59 -11.98
N PRO A 87 18.76 4.91 -13.19
CA PRO A 87 17.80 5.98 -13.39
C PRO A 87 16.49 5.69 -12.66
N VAL A 88 15.79 6.76 -12.25
CA VAL A 88 14.56 6.66 -11.45
C VAL A 88 13.38 7.25 -12.20
N ILE A 89 12.35 6.43 -12.41
CA ILE A 89 11.06 6.85 -12.96
C ILE A 89 10.13 7.22 -11.81
N PHE A 90 9.54 8.41 -11.85
CA PHE A 90 8.68 8.92 -10.80
C PHE A 90 7.22 8.85 -11.21
N PHE A 91 6.41 8.15 -10.41
CA PHE A 91 4.95 8.17 -10.49
C PHE A 91 4.39 8.98 -9.33
N ILE A 92 3.60 10.01 -9.63
CA ILE A 92 3.15 10.98 -8.64
C ILE A 92 1.63 11.07 -8.62
N ASN A 93 1.03 10.73 -7.49
CA ASN A 93 -0.36 11.07 -7.23
C ASN A 93 -0.44 12.55 -6.82
N LYS A 94 -0.87 13.41 -7.75
CA LYS A 94 -0.97 14.87 -7.57
C LYS A 94 -1.81 15.28 -6.35
N LEU A 95 -2.87 14.53 -6.07
CA LEU A 95 -3.82 14.81 -4.99
C LEU A 95 -3.35 14.32 -3.61
N ALA A 96 -2.34 13.44 -3.58
CA ALA A 96 -1.84 12.87 -2.34
C ALA A 96 -1.22 13.91 -1.40
N GLY A 97 -1.31 13.64 -0.09
CA GLY A 97 -0.71 14.46 0.96
C GLY A 97 -1.34 15.83 1.18
N GLY A 98 -2.56 16.07 0.71
CA GLY A 98 -3.16 17.41 0.74
C GLY A 98 -2.53 18.31 -0.34
N GLN A 99 -2.47 17.80 -1.58
CA GLN A 99 -1.84 18.45 -2.74
C GLN A 99 -0.30 18.58 -2.68
N LYS A 100 0.36 17.84 -1.80
CA LYS A 100 1.83 17.78 -1.76
C LYS A 100 2.42 17.03 -2.96
N GLY A 101 1.65 16.15 -3.60
CA GLY A 101 2.04 15.53 -4.87
C GLY A 101 2.33 16.57 -5.96
N GLU A 102 1.47 17.58 -6.08
CA GLU A 102 1.67 18.69 -7.03
C GLU A 102 2.96 19.49 -6.76
N GLU A 103 3.27 19.75 -5.49
CA GLU A 103 4.51 20.44 -5.08
C GLU A 103 5.76 19.65 -5.51
N ILE A 104 5.73 18.33 -5.30
CA ILE A 104 6.81 17.42 -5.69
C ILE A 104 6.95 17.34 -7.21
N TYR A 105 5.83 17.24 -7.94
CA TYR A 105 5.83 17.23 -9.40
C TYR A 105 6.53 18.48 -9.96
N ARG A 106 6.12 19.68 -9.54
CA ARG A 106 6.73 20.95 -9.99
C ARG A 106 8.23 21.04 -9.68
N LYS A 107 8.66 20.46 -8.57
CA LYS A 107 10.08 20.41 -8.20
C LYS A 107 10.85 19.41 -9.06
N LEU A 108 10.33 18.20 -9.25
CA LEU A 108 10.99 17.14 -10.02
C LEU A 108 11.16 17.51 -11.49
N VAL A 109 10.15 18.07 -12.16
CA VAL A 109 10.26 18.46 -13.58
C VAL A 109 11.33 19.55 -13.83
N ARG A 110 11.79 20.24 -12.79
CA ARG A 110 12.91 21.21 -12.88
C ARG A 110 14.27 20.59 -12.56
N LEU A 111 14.29 19.49 -11.80
CA LEU A 111 15.52 18.87 -11.29
C LEU A 111 15.97 17.67 -12.13
N VAL A 112 15.03 17.00 -12.77
CA VAL A 112 15.28 15.78 -13.55
C VAL A 112 14.66 15.92 -14.94
N ASN A 113 15.01 15.02 -15.87
CA ASN A 113 14.37 14.98 -17.18
C ASN A 113 12.83 14.89 -17.03
N PRO A 114 12.05 15.86 -17.54
CA PRO A 114 10.59 15.87 -17.38
C PRO A 114 9.90 14.60 -17.90
N ARG A 115 10.48 13.91 -18.89
CA ARG A 115 9.92 12.69 -19.48
C ARG A 115 10.00 11.46 -18.57
N GLN A 116 10.68 11.54 -17.43
CA GLN A 116 10.71 10.46 -16.43
C GLN A 116 9.80 10.74 -15.22
N VAL A 117 9.01 11.81 -15.27
CA VAL A 117 8.09 12.21 -14.20
C VAL A 117 6.66 12.13 -14.71
N PHE A 118 5.87 11.21 -14.16
CA PHE A 118 4.51 10.91 -14.59
C PHE A 118 3.50 11.21 -13.49
N LEU A 119 2.40 11.87 -13.85
CA LEU A 119 1.25 12.01 -12.98
C LEU A 119 0.38 10.75 -13.07
N LEU A 120 -0.09 10.27 -11.92
CA LEU A 120 -0.99 9.12 -11.84
C LEU A 120 -2.43 9.58 -12.05
N GLU A 121 -2.92 9.41 -13.27
CA GLU A 121 -4.27 9.78 -13.69
C GLU A 121 -5.14 8.57 -14.01
N ASN A 122 -4.58 7.60 -14.72
CA ASN A 122 -5.25 6.37 -15.14
C ASN A 122 -4.22 5.27 -15.47
N ASP A 123 -4.71 4.06 -15.75
CA ASP A 123 -3.87 2.91 -16.09
C ASP A 123 -3.02 3.14 -17.35
N ALA A 124 -3.53 3.88 -18.33
CA ALA A 124 -2.82 4.13 -19.59
C ALA A 124 -1.53 4.94 -19.35
N THR A 125 -1.54 5.92 -18.44
CA THR A 125 -0.33 6.70 -18.11
C THR A 125 0.77 5.84 -17.49
N ILE A 126 0.42 4.88 -16.63
CA ILE A 126 1.38 3.95 -16.02
C ILE A 126 1.95 3.03 -17.10
N ILE A 127 1.08 2.39 -17.89
CA ILE A 127 1.49 1.47 -18.95
C ILE A 127 2.36 2.18 -19.99
N GLN A 128 1.99 3.39 -20.41
CA GLN A 128 2.79 4.23 -21.30
C GLN A 128 4.18 4.48 -20.74
N ALA A 129 4.30 4.89 -19.48
CA ALA A 129 5.58 5.13 -18.85
C ALA A 129 6.45 3.86 -18.85
N LEU A 130 5.89 2.72 -18.45
CA LEU A 130 6.61 1.45 -18.42
C LEU A 130 7.07 1.02 -19.82
N ASN A 131 6.24 1.22 -20.85
CA ASN A 131 6.60 0.90 -22.22
C ASN A 131 7.75 1.76 -22.75
N ILE A 132 7.79 3.06 -22.42
CA ILE A 132 8.89 3.97 -22.82
C ILE A 132 10.23 3.43 -22.32
N TYR A 133 10.29 2.92 -21.08
CA TYR A 133 11.52 2.52 -20.41
C TYR A 133 11.80 1.02 -20.43
N SER A 134 10.97 0.23 -21.12
CA SER A 134 11.03 -1.23 -21.15
C SER A 134 12.36 -1.83 -21.63
N SER A 135 13.11 -1.11 -22.46
CA SER A 135 14.44 -1.53 -22.97
C SER A 135 15.61 -1.15 -22.09
N LEU A 136 15.41 -0.30 -21.08
CA LEU A 136 16.49 0.08 -20.18
C LEU A 136 16.67 -1.00 -19.10
N VAL A 137 17.93 -1.34 -18.83
CA VAL A 137 18.31 -2.19 -17.70
C VAL A 137 18.58 -1.33 -16.45
N ASN A 138 18.50 -1.94 -15.27
CA ASN A 138 18.81 -1.31 -13.98
C ASN A 138 18.00 -0.02 -13.69
N ILE A 139 16.75 0.04 -14.16
CA ILE A 139 15.85 1.14 -13.82
C ILE A 139 15.19 0.91 -12.45
N ARG A 140 14.89 1.99 -11.74
CA ARG A 140 14.12 1.98 -10.49
C ARG A 140 12.89 2.86 -10.60
N ILE A 141 11.88 2.56 -9.80
CA ILE A 141 10.63 3.33 -9.77
C ILE A 141 10.47 3.98 -8.39
N CYS A 142 9.92 5.19 -8.37
CA CYS A 142 9.50 5.88 -7.16
C CYS A 142 8.00 6.20 -7.24
N ALA A 143 7.20 5.58 -6.38
CA ALA A 143 5.78 5.88 -6.23
C ALA A 143 5.57 6.91 -5.12
N CYS A 144 5.23 8.15 -5.50
CA CYS A 144 4.92 9.25 -4.59
C CYS A 144 3.42 9.24 -4.26
N GLY A 145 3.06 8.71 -3.09
CA GLY A 145 1.66 8.48 -2.72
C GLY A 145 1.46 7.85 -1.33
N GLY A 146 0.24 7.38 -1.06
CA GLY A 146 -0.06 6.50 0.08
C GLY A 146 -0.09 5.03 -0.34
N ASP A 147 -0.48 4.14 0.57
CA ASP A 147 -0.47 2.68 0.34
C ASP A 147 -1.29 2.27 -0.91
N GLY A 148 -2.50 2.82 -1.10
CA GLY A 148 -3.30 2.56 -2.29
C GLY A 148 -2.66 3.02 -3.62
N THR A 149 -1.88 4.11 -3.60
CA THR A 149 -1.11 4.57 -4.77
C THR A 149 0.02 3.60 -5.10
N VAL A 150 0.71 3.09 -4.08
CA VAL A 150 1.77 2.08 -4.25
C VAL A 150 1.18 0.79 -4.81
N GLY A 151 0.07 0.31 -4.24
CA GLY A 151 -0.64 -0.88 -4.71
C GLY A 151 -1.13 -0.76 -6.16
N TRP A 152 -1.55 0.44 -6.58
CA TRP A 152 -1.94 0.70 -7.97
C TRP A 152 -0.75 0.56 -8.94
N VAL A 153 0.38 1.19 -8.63
CA VAL A 153 1.61 1.09 -9.45
C VAL A 153 2.10 -0.36 -9.52
N LEU A 154 2.15 -1.07 -8.39
CA LEU A 154 2.57 -2.48 -8.34
C LEU A 154 1.63 -3.39 -9.14
N SER A 155 0.30 -3.17 -9.05
CA SER A 155 -0.68 -3.96 -9.82
C SER A 155 -0.48 -3.81 -11.32
N ARG A 156 -0.24 -2.59 -11.80
CA ARG A 156 0.05 -2.35 -13.23
C ARG A 156 1.41 -2.89 -13.67
N LEU A 157 2.41 -2.86 -12.78
CA LEU A 157 3.70 -3.50 -13.05
C LEU A 157 3.56 -5.00 -13.27
N ILE A 158 2.72 -5.69 -12.48
CA ILE A 158 2.45 -7.12 -12.67
C ILE A 158 1.79 -7.37 -14.03
N ASP A 159 0.82 -6.53 -14.42
CA ASP A 159 0.11 -6.66 -15.70
C ASP A 159 1.06 -6.45 -16.90
N VAL A 160 2.07 -5.57 -16.78
CA VAL A 160 3.04 -5.26 -17.85
C VAL A 160 4.25 -6.20 -17.86
N PHE A 161 4.71 -6.67 -16.70
CA PHE A 161 5.86 -7.56 -16.53
C PHE A 161 5.44 -8.89 -15.90
N PRO A 162 4.76 -9.78 -16.66
CA PRO A 162 4.21 -11.02 -16.11
C PRO A 162 5.27 -12.04 -15.68
N SER A 163 6.51 -11.94 -16.17
CA SER A 163 7.65 -12.75 -15.69
C SER A 163 8.15 -12.35 -14.30
N LEU A 164 7.62 -11.25 -13.74
CA LEU A 164 8.00 -10.68 -12.44
C LEU A 164 9.46 -10.20 -12.34
N GLU A 165 10.18 -10.12 -13.46
CA GLU A 165 11.45 -9.38 -13.61
C GLU A 165 11.18 -7.87 -13.72
N ASN A 166 10.40 -7.33 -12.79
CA ASN A 166 9.98 -5.94 -12.81
C ASN A 166 11.00 -5.00 -12.15
N PRO A 167 11.05 -3.72 -12.56
CA PRO A 167 11.83 -2.71 -11.86
C PRO A 167 11.44 -2.59 -10.38
N PRO A 168 12.41 -2.55 -9.45
CA PRO A 168 12.08 -2.46 -8.04
C PRO A 168 11.49 -1.09 -7.68
N VAL A 169 10.47 -1.10 -6.82
CA VAL A 169 9.69 0.10 -6.48
C VAL A 169 10.09 0.66 -5.10
N SER A 170 10.46 1.93 -5.06
CA SER A 170 10.58 2.75 -3.84
C SER A 170 9.31 3.57 -3.62
N ILE A 171 9.12 4.04 -2.38
CA ILE A 171 7.95 4.80 -1.97
C ILE A 171 8.40 6.17 -1.49
N TYR A 172 7.69 7.22 -1.90
CA TYR A 172 7.78 8.51 -1.22
C TYR A 172 6.45 8.81 -0.50
N PRO A 173 6.43 8.81 0.85
CA PRO A 173 5.21 8.71 1.65
C PRO A 173 4.40 10.02 1.68
N LEU A 174 3.32 10.07 0.90
CA LEU A 174 2.35 11.18 0.90
C LEU A 174 1.00 10.82 1.54
N GLY A 175 0.79 9.56 1.90
CA GLY A 175 -0.40 9.13 2.62
C GLY A 175 -0.40 9.51 4.11
N THR A 176 -1.44 9.09 4.82
CA THR A 176 -1.59 9.33 6.26
C THR A 176 -0.97 8.21 7.11
N ALA A 177 -1.18 6.94 6.70
CA ALA A 177 -0.65 5.76 7.39
C ALA A 177 0.74 5.39 6.85
N ASN A 178 0.86 5.13 5.54
CA ASN A 178 2.11 4.78 4.86
C ASN A 178 2.76 3.52 5.44
N ASP A 179 1.96 2.46 5.64
CA ASP A 179 2.40 1.22 6.28
C ASP A 179 3.61 0.60 5.55
N LEU A 180 3.53 0.44 4.22
CA LEU A 180 4.64 -0.13 3.44
C LEU A 180 5.89 0.76 3.48
N SER A 181 5.73 2.08 3.38
CA SER A 181 6.85 3.02 3.47
C SER A 181 7.58 2.91 4.81
N ARG A 182 6.84 2.74 5.91
CA ARG A 182 7.42 2.61 7.26
C ARG A 182 8.18 1.30 7.42
N VAL A 183 7.59 0.20 6.94
CA VAL A 183 8.21 -1.13 6.95
C VAL A 183 9.49 -1.14 6.12
N LEU A 184 9.44 -0.56 4.91
CA LEU A 184 10.57 -0.50 3.97
C LEU A 184 11.58 0.62 4.26
N GLY A 185 11.36 1.44 5.29
CA GLY A 185 12.32 2.46 5.74
C GLY A 185 12.31 3.78 4.95
N TRP A 186 11.36 4.00 4.05
CA TRP A 186 11.21 5.24 3.27
C TRP A 186 10.64 6.43 4.06
N GLY A 187 10.29 6.20 5.31
CA GLY A 187 9.87 7.24 6.25
C GLY A 187 8.37 7.24 6.50
N TYR A 188 7.98 8.15 7.39
CA TYR A 188 6.65 8.16 8.01
C TYR A 188 5.63 9.03 7.28
N GLN A 189 6.09 10.14 6.71
CA GLN A 189 5.27 11.20 6.13
C GLN A 189 6.13 12.12 5.26
N TYR A 190 5.46 12.99 4.50
CA TYR A 190 6.08 14.04 3.70
C TYR A 190 7.08 14.89 4.51
N ASN A 191 8.30 15.02 4.00
CA ASN A 191 9.30 15.94 4.54
C ASN A 191 10.08 16.60 3.39
N LEU A 192 9.74 17.86 3.08
CA LEU A 192 10.37 18.61 2.00
C LEU A 192 11.89 18.75 2.17
N LYS A 193 12.39 18.88 3.41
CA LYS A 193 13.82 19.04 3.69
C LYS A 193 14.61 17.78 3.31
N ARG A 194 14.01 16.60 3.49
CA ARG A 194 14.65 15.32 3.14
C ARG A 194 14.32 14.82 1.72
N LEU A 195 13.44 15.49 0.98
CA LEU A 195 12.98 15.06 -0.35
C LEU A 195 14.14 14.66 -1.27
N LEU A 196 15.13 15.54 -1.40
CA LEU A 196 16.27 15.36 -2.29
C LEU A 196 17.21 14.25 -1.80
N ILE A 197 17.43 14.16 -0.50
CA ILE A 197 18.23 13.11 0.14
C ILE A 197 17.59 11.75 -0.09
N VAL A 198 16.27 11.64 0.07
CA VAL A 198 15.53 10.40 -0.16
C VAL A 198 15.65 9.96 -1.61
N PHE A 199 15.50 10.88 -2.58
CA PHE A 199 15.64 10.53 -4.00
C PHE A 199 17.06 10.10 -4.38
N ALA A 200 18.07 10.74 -3.79
CA ALA A 200 19.47 10.35 -3.92
C ALA A 200 19.79 8.94 -3.41
N GLN A 201 19.03 8.44 -2.43
CA GLN A 201 19.20 7.10 -1.87
C GLN A 201 18.57 6.00 -2.74
N ILE A 202 17.61 6.33 -3.61
CA ILE A 202 16.87 5.35 -4.43
C ILE A 202 17.80 4.48 -5.28
N PRO A 203 18.80 5.00 -6.00
CA PRO A 203 19.77 4.19 -6.75
C PRO A 203 20.50 3.11 -5.95
N HIS A 204 20.70 3.35 -4.65
CA HIS A 204 21.56 2.55 -3.78
C HIS A 204 20.78 1.67 -2.81
N ALA A 205 19.46 1.81 -2.75
CA ALA A 205 18.60 1.02 -1.87
C ALA A 205 18.69 -0.49 -2.17
N GLN A 206 18.48 -1.32 -1.16
CA GLN A 206 18.47 -2.76 -1.33
C GLN A 206 17.16 -3.20 -1.99
N THR A 207 17.22 -4.18 -2.88
CA THR A 207 16.02 -4.84 -3.42
C THR A 207 15.57 -5.95 -2.47
N LEU A 208 14.27 -6.00 -2.19
CA LEU A 208 13.60 -7.07 -1.47
C LEU A 208 12.47 -7.64 -2.32
N SER A 209 12.22 -8.94 -2.16
CA SER A 209 11.00 -9.57 -2.65
C SER A 209 9.83 -9.25 -1.72
N LEU A 210 8.69 -8.92 -2.31
CA LEU A 210 7.43 -8.74 -1.61
C LEU A 210 6.38 -9.65 -2.24
N ASP A 211 5.84 -10.58 -1.46
CA ASP A 211 4.74 -11.43 -1.90
C ASP A 211 3.52 -10.59 -2.22
N PHE A 212 2.75 -11.01 -3.22
CA PHE A 212 1.44 -10.46 -3.51
C PHE A 212 0.42 -11.56 -3.70
N TRP A 213 -0.81 -11.20 -3.35
CA TRP A 213 -1.88 -12.14 -3.12
C TRP A 213 -3.10 -11.74 -3.93
N GLN A 214 -3.55 -12.62 -4.82
CA GLN A 214 -4.78 -12.39 -5.57
C GLN A 214 -5.98 -12.64 -4.67
N VAL A 215 -6.95 -11.73 -4.72
CA VAL A 215 -8.22 -11.85 -4.01
C VAL A 215 -9.34 -12.05 -5.03
N LYS A 216 -10.01 -13.20 -4.95
CA LYS A 216 -11.16 -13.53 -5.78
C LYS A 216 -12.43 -13.48 -4.94
N PHE A 217 -13.44 -12.78 -5.46
CA PHE A 217 -14.76 -12.66 -4.84
C PHE A 217 -15.76 -13.41 -5.72
N GLU A 218 -16.41 -14.42 -5.15
CA GLU A 218 -17.38 -15.28 -5.84
C GLU A 218 -18.68 -15.27 -5.04
N THR A 219 -19.83 -15.40 -5.70
CA THR A 219 -21.12 -15.49 -4.99
C THR A 219 -21.13 -16.76 -4.14
N LEU A 220 -21.54 -16.63 -2.87
CA LEU A 220 -21.72 -17.78 -2.00
C LEU A 220 -23.06 -18.45 -2.34
N GLU A 221 -23.01 -19.65 -2.93
CA GLU A 221 -24.20 -20.46 -3.17
C GLU A 221 -24.75 -20.96 -1.82
N MET A 222 -25.89 -20.41 -1.40
CA MET A 222 -26.59 -20.92 -0.23
C MET A 222 -27.40 -22.15 -0.62
N THR A 223 -26.99 -23.34 -0.18
CA THR A 223 -27.86 -24.52 -0.27
C THR A 223 -29.09 -24.29 0.62
N PRO A 224 -30.33 -24.43 0.10
CA PRO A 224 -31.53 -24.36 0.92
C PRO A 224 -31.56 -25.58 1.85
N THR A 225 -31.14 -25.41 3.10
CA THR A 225 -31.19 -26.47 4.10
C THR A 225 -32.64 -26.75 4.48
N GLY A 226 -33.01 -28.04 4.42
CA GLY A 226 -34.34 -28.57 4.71
C GLY A 226 -34.81 -28.23 6.13
N SER A 227 -36.12 -28.03 6.21
CA SER A 227 -36.88 -27.52 7.34
C SER A 227 -36.81 -28.37 8.62
N ASN A 228 -36.82 -27.65 9.75
CA ASN A 228 -37.40 -28.00 11.06
C ASN A 228 -36.50 -28.17 12.29
N GLN A 229 -35.18 -28.39 12.18
CA GLN A 229 -34.30 -28.38 13.38
C GLN A 229 -33.63 -27.01 13.62
N GLU A 230 -33.37 -26.22 12.58
CA GLU A 230 -32.80 -24.87 12.73
C GLU A 230 -33.79 -23.84 13.28
N ASN A 231 -35.11 -24.08 13.19
CA ASN A 231 -36.13 -23.11 13.60
C ASN A 231 -36.10 -22.78 15.11
N ARG A 232 -35.65 -23.71 15.97
CA ARG A 232 -35.49 -23.44 17.41
C ARG A 232 -34.21 -22.66 17.76
N ALA A 233 -33.16 -22.77 16.93
CA ALA A 233 -31.95 -21.94 17.04
C ALA A 233 -32.13 -20.56 16.37
N ALA A 234 -32.91 -20.51 15.28
CA ALA A 234 -33.30 -19.29 14.59
C ALA A 234 -34.15 -18.37 15.48
N ASP A 235 -35.03 -18.91 16.33
CA ASP A 235 -35.85 -18.10 17.25
C ASP A 235 -35.03 -17.42 18.37
N ARG A 236 -33.92 -18.03 18.84
CA ARG A 236 -32.96 -17.33 19.72
C ARG A 236 -32.13 -16.30 18.95
N ARG A 237 -31.83 -16.56 17.67
CA ARG A 237 -31.14 -15.61 16.78
C ARG A 237 -32.03 -14.41 16.43
N ARG A 238 -33.37 -14.56 16.37
CA ARG A 238 -34.36 -13.49 16.06
C ARG A 238 -34.25 -12.23 16.94
N HIS A 239 -33.87 -12.37 18.21
CA HIS A 239 -33.64 -11.21 19.09
C HIS A 239 -32.34 -10.43 18.73
N PHE A 240 -31.39 -11.09 18.08
CA PHE A 240 -30.11 -10.53 17.64
C PHE A 240 -30.19 -9.79 16.29
N PHE A 241 -31.16 -10.11 15.43
CA PHE A 241 -31.27 -9.53 14.07
C PHE A 241 -31.66 -8.04 14.07
N LEU A 242 -32.30 -7.52 15.13
CA LEU A 242 -32.61 -6.08 15.27
C LEU A 242 -31.38 -5.22 15.63
N TYR A 243 -30.25 -5.85 16.01
CA TYR A 243 -29.03 -5.17 16.49
C TYR A 243 -27.76 -5.58 15.73
N HIS A 244 -27.87 -5.89 14.43
CA HIS A 244 -26.68 -6.07 13.60
C HIS A 244 -25.76 -4.83 13.70
N PRO A 245 -24.43 -4.99 13.83
CA PRO A 245 -23.50 -3.88 13.76
C PRO A 245 -23.68 -3.08 12.48
N LYS A 246 -23.46 -1.76 12.52
CA LYS A 246 -23.67 -0.89 11.37
C LYS A 246 -23.07 -1.43 10.08
N PHE A 247 -21.84 -1.96 10.11
CA PHE A 247 -21.10 -2.38 8.91
C PHE A 247 -21.54 -3.71 8.28
N VAL A 248 -22.52 -4.43 8.86
CA VAL A 248 -23.11 -5.63 8.21
C VAL A 248 -24.57 -5.44 7.80
N ARG A 249 -25.08 -4.19 7.83
CA ARG A 249 -26.47 -3.86 7.48
C ARG A 249 -26.62 -3.60 5.99
N ASN A 250 -27.54 -4.32 5.33
CA ASN A 250 -27.89 -4.11 3.91
C ASN A 250 -28.30 -2.65 3.60
N THR A 251 -28.86 -1.93 4.57
CA THR A 251 -29.26 -0.51 4.42
C THR A 251 -28.11 0.42 4.04
N ASN A 252 -26.86 -0.01 4.18
CA ASN A 252 -25.69 0.79 3.80
C ASN A 252 -25.38 0.79 2.30
N GLN A 253 -26.02 -0.07 1.50
CA GLN A 253 -25.69 -0.20 0.08
C GLN A 253 -25.72 1.15 -0.66
N LEU A 254 -26.77 1.95 -0.43
CA LEU A 254 -26.90 3.29 -1.03
C LEU A 254 -25.81 4.25 -0.55
N LYS A 255 -25.39 4.14 0.72
CA LYS A 255 -24.31 4.97 1.27
C LYS A 255 -22.96 4.68 0.61
N TYR A 256 -22.76 3.46 0.13
CA TYR A 256 -21.48 2.98 -0.40
C TYR A 256 -21.54 2.61 -1.89
N GLU A 257 -22.51 3.13 -2.64
CA GLU A 257 -22.75 2.77 -4.05
C GLU A 257 -21.51 2.94 -4.96
N ASN A 258 -20.65 3.92 -4.65
CA ASN A 258 -19.41 4.19 -5.38
C ASN A 258 -18.21 3.32 -4.93
N HIS A 259 -18.43 2.44 -3.95
CA HIS A 259 -17.40 1.63 -3.30
C HIS A 259 -17.84 0.16 -3.16
N LEU A 260 -18.62 -0.36 -4.12
CA LEU A 260 -19.13 -1.75 -4.05
C LEU A 260 -18.16 -2.79 -4.62
N LYS A 261 -17.00 -2.36 -5.15
CA LYS A 261 -16.03 -3.24 -5.79
C LYS A 261 -14.61 -2.87 -5.36
N PRO A 262 -13.70 -3.86 -5.27
CA PRO A 262 -12.29 -3.58 -5.04
C PRO A 262 -11.68 -2.85 -6.25
N VAL A 263 -10.78 -1.91 -5.98
CA VAL A 263 -10.02 -1.20 -7.02
C VAL A 263 -8.91 -2.07 -7.60
N ASN A 264 -8.27 -2.88 -6.75
CA ASN A 264 -7.17 -3.76 -7.12
C ASN A 264 -7.60 -5.24 -7.01
N ARG A 265 -6.94 -6.10 -7.79
CA ARG A 265 -7.12 -7.57 -7.72
C ARG A 265 -6.13 -8.24 -6.76
N TYR A 266 -5.08 -7.52 -6.40
CA TYR A 266 -3.99 -7.98 -5.56
C TYR A 266 -3.89 -7.12 -4.31
N PHE A 267 -3.44 -7.71 -3.21
CA PHE A 267 -2.91 -6.96 -2.08
C PHE A 267 -1.45 -7.33 -1.80
N PHE A 268 -0.73 -6.38 -1.22
CA PHE A 268 0.71 -6.42 -0.98
C PHE A 268 1.05 -6.26 0.50
N SER A 269 0.23 -5.52 1.26
CA SER A 269 0.47 -5.24 2.68
C SER A 269 -0.53 -5.98 3.55
N HIS A 270 -1.82 -5.68 3.38
CA HIS A 270 -2.88 -6.24 4.21
C HIS A 270 -4.26 -6.14 3.58
N ILE A 271 -5.14 -7.04 4.02
CA ILE A 271 -6.58 -6.94 3.83
C ILE A 271 -7.28 -7.15 5.18
N SER A 272 -8.29 -6.35 5.48
CA SER A 272 -9.04 -6.42 6.73
C SER A 272 -10.55 -6.49 6.48
N PHE A 273 -11.25 -7.14 7.41
CA PHE A 273 -12.70 -7.34 7.37
C PHE A 273 -13.32 -6.93 8.70
N GLY A 274 -14.52 -6.35 8.65
CA GLY A 274 -15.26 -5.96 9.85
C GLY A 274 -14.96 -4.53 10.29
N LEU A 275 -14.66 -4.32 11.57
CA LEU A 275 -14.65 -2.98 12.17
C LEU A 275 -13.57 -2.05 11.59
N ASP A 276 -12.35 -2.55 11.37
CA ASP A 276 -11.29 -1.73 10.75
C ASP A 276 -11.71 -1.21 9.37
N ALA A 277 -12.13 -2.14 8.50
CA ALA A 277 -12.61 -1.81 7.17
C ALA A 277 -13.83 -0.87 7.19
N ALA A 278 -14.73 -1.02 8.16
CA ALA A 278 -15.88 -0.15 8.32
C ALA A 278 -15.49 1.30 8.65
N ILE A 279 -14.56 1.47 9.60
CA ILE A 279 -14.03 2.79 9.98
C ILE A 279 -13.32 3.40 8.77
N ALA A 280 -12.52 2.60 8.07
CA ALA A 280 -11.77 3.08 6.92
C ALA A 280 -12.68 3.46 5.75
N LEU A 281 -13.77 2.71 5.51
CA LEU A 281 -14.80 3.04 4.53
C LEU A 281 -15.51 4.35 4.87
N ASP A 282 -15.92 4.54 6.14
CA ASP A 282 -16.53 5.80 6.59
C ASP A 282 -15.58 7.00 6.46
N PHE A 283 -14.32 6.79 6.83
CA PHE A 283 -13.27 7.79 6.66
C PHE A 283 -13.06 8.13 5.18
N HIS A 284 -13.04 7.13 4.30
CA HIS A 284 -12.87 7.31 2.87
C HIS A 284 -14.04 8.09 2.25
N VAL A 285 -15.28 7.69 2.52
CA VAL A 285 -16.50 8.39 2.05
C VAL A 285 -16.51 9.84 2.51
N ARG A 286 -16.10 10.10 3.76
CA ARG A 286 -15.99 11.48 4.27
C ARG A 286 -14.87 12.26 3.56
N ARG A 287 -13.75 11.61 3.25
CA ARG A 287 -12.62 12.20 2.55
C ARG A 287 -12.92 12.54 1.10
N THR A 288 -13.67 11.69 0.40
CA THR A 288 -14.12 11.96 -0.97
C THR A 288 -15.22 13.01 -1.01
N GLY A 289 -16.13 13.01 -0.03
CA GLY A 289 -17.21 13.99 0.05
C GLY A 289 -16.77 15.41 0.42
N ASP A 290 -15.73 15.57 1.25
CA ASP A 290 -15.17 16.89 1.59
C ASP A 290 -13.64 16.84 1.78
N PRO A 291 -12.88 16.83 0.67
CA PRO A 291 -11.41 16.75 0.69
C PRO A 291 -10.73 17.90 1.45
N SER A 292 -11.38 19.06 1.57
CA SER A 292 -10.83 20.26 2.22
C SER A 292 -10.53 20.05 3.71
N LYS A 293 -11.22 19.10 4.35
CA LYS A 293 -10.97 18.70 5.75
C LYS A 293 -9.73 17.83 5.93
N PHE A 294 -9.20 17.24 4.85
CA PHE A 294 -8.16 16.21 4.89
C PHE A 294 -6.79 16.72 4.42
N THR A 295 -6.35 17.82 5.04
CA THR A 295 -5.18 18.60 4.57
C THR A 295 -3.86 18.21 5.20
N SER A 296 -3.85 17.44 6.30
CA SER A 296 -2.60 17.01 6.93
C SER A 296 -2.70 15.64 7.60
N PRO A 297 -1.59 14.87 7.69
CA PRO A 297 -1.61 13.55 8.31
C PRO A 297 -2.13 13.56 9.77
N LEU A 298 -1.76 14.56 10.57
CA LEU A 298 -2.22 14.66 11.95
C LEU A 298 -3.74 14.90 12.03
N LYS A 299 -4.27 15.85 11.24
CA LYS A 299 -5.71 16.11 11.17
C LYS A 299 -6.47 14.87 10.69
N ASN A 300 -5.93 14.18 9.69
CA ASN A 300 -6.51 12.96 9.14
C ASN A 300 -6.58 11.85 10.21
N LYS A 301 -5.53 11.66 11.02
CA LYS A 301 -5.55 10.70 12.14
C LYS A 301 -6.60 11.05 13.19
N ILE A 302 -6.76 12.33 13.52
CA ILE A 302 -7.82 12.79 14.46
C ILE A 302 -9.22 12.52 13.88
N LEU A 303 -9.42 12.80 12.59
CA LEU A 303 -10.68 12.51 11.90
C LEU A 303 -10.97 11.00 11.86
N TYR A 304 -9.97 10.17 11.60
CA TYR A 304 -10.08 8.71 11.66
C TYR A 304 -10.50 8.22 13.05
N LEU A 305 -9.91 8.79 14.12
CA LEU A 305 -10.31 8.50 15.49
C LEU A 305 -11.76 8.92 15.78
N ASN A 306 -12.22 10.04 15.21
CA ASN A 306 -13.61 10.47 15.33
C ASN A 306 -14.58 9.52 14.62
N GLU A 307 -14.21 8.98 13.45
CA GLU A 307 -14.98 7.93 12.77
C GLU A 307 -15.02 6.65 13.62
N SER A 308 -13.88 6.26 14.19
CA SER A 308 -13.78 5.10 15.10
C SER A 308 -14.74 5.21 16.29
N ARG A 309 -14.87 6.41 16.89
CA ARG A 309 -15.76 6.68 18.04
C ARG A 309 -17.24 6.37 17.77
N LYS A 310 -17.70 6.44 16.51
CA LYS A 310 -19.09 6.11 16.14
C LYS A 310 -19.43 4.64 16.42
N TYR A 311 -18.43 3.77 16.33
CA TYR A 311 -18.57 2.34 16.55
C TYR A 311 -18.36 1.95 18.02
N PHE A 312 -17.44 2.61 18.74
CA PHE A 312 -17.22 2.34 20.17
C PHE A 312 -18.49 2.46 21.02
N LYS A 313 -19.35 3.46 20.75
CA LYS A 313 -20.63 3.60 21.43
C LYS A 313 -21.53 2.37 21.21
N GLU A 314 -21.60 1.86 19.98
CA GLU A 314 -22.38 0.66 19.70
C GLU A 314 -21.84 -0.56 20.45
N PHE A 315 -20.52 -0.73 20.54
CA PHE A 315 -19.92 -1.85 21.26
C PHE A 315 -20.16 -1.81 22.76
N PHE A 316 -20.08 -0.64 23.39
CA PHE A 316 -20.35 -0.49 24.82
C PHE A 316 -21.79 -0.88 25.19
N PHE A 317 -22.76 -0.64 24.32
CA PHE A 317 -24.18 -0.89 24.60
C PHE A 317 -24.72 -2.21 24.01
N SER A 318 -24.06 -2.78 22.99
CA SER A 318 -24.60 -3.94 22.24
C SER A 318 -23.99 -5.29 22.65
N GLY A 319 -22.99 -5.30 23.54
CA GLY A 319 -22.54 -6.45 24.36
C GLY A 319 -22.07 -7.74 23.68
N ALA A 320 -22.30 -7.95 22.39
CA ALA A 320 -22.20 -9.29 21.82
C ALA A 320 -21.94 -9.30 20.30
N TRP A 321 -20.96 -8.54 19.82
CA TRP A 321 -20.54 -8.72 18.43
C TRP A 321 -19.55 -9.88 18.29
N ASN A 322 -19.71 -10.63 17.20
CA ASN A 322 -18.93 -11.79 16.86
C ASN A 322 -18.92 -11.90 15.31
N LEU A 323 -17.74 -11.75 14.70
CA LEU A 323 -17.57 -11.88 13.25
C LEU A 323 -17.86 -13.31 12.77
N GLY A 324 -17.56 -14.33 13.58
CA GLY A 324 -17.91 -15.74 13.35
C GLY A 324 -19.42 -16.05 13.22
N LEU A 325 -20.31 -15.10 13.50
CA LEU A 325 -21.74 -15.24 13.17
C LEU A 325 -22.05 -15.01 11.68
N TYR A 326 -21.16 -14.32 10.96
CA TYR A 326 -21.37 -13.89 9.57
C TYR A 326 -20.23 -14.32 8.64
N MET A 327 -19.15 -14.85 9.20
CA MET A 327 -17.92 -15.21 8.50
C MET A 327 -17.48 -16.59 8.96
N ARG A 328 -17.16 -17.45 7.99
CA ARG A 328 -16.37 -18.66 8.23
C ARG A 328 -14.95 -18.44 7.73
N LEU A 329 -13.98 -18.97 8.48
CA LEU A 329 -12.56 -18.82 8.19
C LEU A 329 -11.95 -20.18 7.92
N PHE A 330 -11.32 -20.32 6.75
CA PHE A 330 -10.54 -21.49 6.39
C PHE A 330 -9.11 -21.08 6.08
N CYS A 331 -8.14 -21.72 6.73
CA CYS A 331 -6.71 -21.52 6.48
C CYS A 331 -6.10 -22.86 6.08
N ASP A 332 -5.47 -22.93 4.90
CA ASP A 332 -4.91 -24.18 4.34
C ASP A 332 -5.90 -25.37 4.40
N GLY A 333 -7.18 -25.09 4.14
CA GLY A 333 -8.26 -26.07 4.18
C GLY A 333 -8.81 -26.40 5.57
N GLN A 334 -8.17 -25.94 6.65
CA GLN A 334 -8.67 -26.13 8.02
C GLN A 334 -9.73 -25.08 8.38
N ASP A 335 -10.91 -25.51 8.81
CA ASP A 335 -11.94 -24.62 9.37
C ASP A 335 -11.48 -24.10 10.75
N LEU A 336 -11.22 -22.79 10.81
CA LEU A 336 -10.81 -22.05 12.00
C LEU A 336 -11.89 -21.04 12.44
N THR A 337 -13.14 -21.21 12.02
CA THR A 337 -14.25 -20.31 12.34
C THR A 337 -14.43 -20.10 13.86
N ASP A 338 -14.16 -21.14 14.66
CA ASP A 338 -14.25 -21.04 16.12
C ASP A 338 -13.21 -20.10 16.73
N SER A 339 -12.10 -19.87 16.04
CA SER A 339 -11.05 -18.95 16.47
C SER A 339 -11.43 -17.47 16.27
N ILE A 340 -12.53 -17.15 15.57
CA ILE A 340 -12.97 -15.77 15.32
C ILE A 340 -14.28 -15.43 16.05
N ARG A 341 -14.62 -16.16 17.11
CA ARG A 341 -15.87 -15.96 17.86
C ARG A 341 -15.90 -14.66 18.70
N SER A 342 -14.76 -14.12 19.08
CA SER A 342 -14.64 -12.81 19.74
C SER A 342 -14.15 -11.72 18.79
N CYS A 343 -14.05 -12.06 17.50
CA CYS A 343 -13.32 -11.25 16.55
C CYS A 343 -14.20 -10.09 16.12
N HIS A 344 -13.61 -8.90 16.14
CA HIS A 344 -14.22 -7.68 15.63
C HIS A 344 -13.51 -7.17 14.37
N THR A 345 -12.26 -7.53 14.17
CA THR A 345 -11.56 -7.28 12.93
C THR A 345 -10.72 -8.50 12.65
N LEU A 346 -10.95 -9.11 11.48
CA LEU A 346 -10.00 -10.07 10.93
C LEU A 346 -9.04 -9.30 10.03
N VAL A 347 -7.75 -9.42 10.30
CA VAL A 347 -6.68 -8.82 9.49
C VAL A 347 -5.81 -9.92 8.94
N LEU A 348 -5.61 -9.89 7.63
CA LEU A 348 -4.67 -10.75 6.91
C LEU A 348 -3.48 -9.89 6.52
N LEU A 349 -2.31 -10.19 7.08
CA LEU A 349 -1.09 -9.39 6.92
C LEU A 349 -0.07 -10.16 6.09
N ASN A 350 0.49 -9.47 5.10
CA ASN A 350 1.70 -9.87 4.38
C ASN A 350 2.92 -9.07 4.86
N SER A 351 2.73 -7.82 5.28
CA SER A 351 3.84 -6.97 5.77
C SER A 351 3.99 -7.00 7.29
N SER A 352 5.17 -6.61 7.78
CA SER A 352 5.47 -6.58 9.22
C SER A 352 4.78 -5.44 9.98
N GLY A 353 4.07 -4.56 9.28
CA GLY A 353 3.49 -3.33 9.80
C GLY A 353 2.00 -3.21 9.47
N TYR A 354 1.24 -2.70 10.43
CA TYR A 354 -0.18 -2.44 10.30
C TYR A 354 -0.54 -1.16 11.06
N ALA A 355 -1.64 -0.50 10.70
CA ALA A 355 -2.14 0.66 11.42
C ALA A 355 -1.06 1.75 11.65
N SER A 356 -0.56 2.35 10.56
CA SER A 356 0.55 3.33 10.55
C SER A 356 1.92 2.76 10.95
N GLY A 357 2.22 1.54 10.50
CA GLY A 357 3.50 0.86 10.69
C GLY A 357 3.73 0.32 12.10
N THR A 358 2.66 0.15 12.87
CA THR A 358 2.71 -0.58 14.15
C THR A 358 3.10 -2.02 13.85
N ASN A 359 4.11 -2.54 14.55
CA ASN A 359 4.52 -3.92 14.41
C ASN A 359 3.75 -4.79 15.42
N PRO A 360 2.77 -5.62 15.01
CA PRO A 360 2.01 -6.45 15.94
C PRO A 360 2.82 -7.63 16.50
N TRP A 361 4.06 -7.82 16.03
CA TRP A 361 4.94 -8.94 16.37
C TRP A 361 5.96 -8.59 17.48
N ILE A 362 6.41 -7.34 17.61
CA ILE A 362 7.45 -6.97 18.59
C ILE A 362 6.86 -6.67 19.98
N ARG A 363 7.55 -7.08 21.05
CA ARG A 363 7.18 -6.81 22.45
C ARG A 363 7.90 -5.56 22.96
N THR A 364 7.17 -4.47 23.19
CA THR A 364 7.73 -3.29 23.88
C THR A 364 7.48 -3.46 25.38
N LEU A 365 8.47 -3.93 26.14
CA LEU A 365 8.41 -3.89 27.60
C LEU A 365 8.87 -2.49 28.06
N THR A 366 7.93 -1.66 28.52
CA THR A 366 8.28 -0.45 29.26
C THR A 366 8.60 -0.83 30.70
N ASN A 367 9.87 -0.78 31.08
CA ASN A 367 10.28 -0.97 32.47
C ASN A 367 10.00 0.33 33.25
N ARG A 368 9.17 0.28 34.30
CA ARG A 368 8.70 1.49 35.02
C ARG A 368 9.81 2.26 35.74
N ASN A 369 11.02 1.71 35.87
CA ASN A 369 12.08 2.28 36.70
C ASN A 369 13.41 2.60 35.97
N ASN A 370 13.48 2.61 34.63
CA ASN A 370 14.64 3.15 33.90
C ASN A 370 14.24 3.57 32.47
N THR A 371 14.72 4.75 32.03
CA THR A 371 14.42 5.42 30.75
C THR A 371 15.09 4.77 29.54
N SER A 372 14.97 3.45 29.39
CA SER A 372 15.45 2.72 28.20
C SER A 372 14.45 1.62 27.86
N ALA A 373 13.73 1.77 26.74
CA ALA A 373 12.86 0.72 26.22
C ALA A 373 13.73 -0.48 25.79
N ILE A 374 13.61 -1.61 26.48
CA ILE A 374 14.26 -2.85 26.07
C ILE A 374 13.40 -3.46 24.96
N ILE A 375 13.94 -3.45 23.73
CA ILE A 375 13.35 -4.14 22.58
C ILE A 375 13.69 -5.62 22.72
N GLN A 376 12.76 -6.42 23.25
CA GLN A 376 12.90 -7.87 23.19
C GLN A 376 12.35 -8.34 21.84
N ARG A 377 13.26 -8.80 20.98
CA ARG A 377 12.91 -9.54 19.75
C ARG A 377 12.43 -10.93 20.19
N ASP A 378 11.42 -11.48 19.52
CA ASP A 378 10.97 -12.86 19.74
C ASP A 378 12.04 -13.82 19.17
N ASP A 379 13.20 -13.89 19.82
CA ASP A 379 14.21 -14.93 19.59
C ASP A 379 13.87 -16.10 20.52
N ASN A 380 12.93 -16.95 20.09
CA ASN A 380 12.64 -18.22 20.78
C ASN A 380 13.68 -19.30 20.41
N SER A 381 14.96 -19.00 20.61
CA SER A 381 15.99 -20.02 20.83
C SER A 381 16.26 -20.11 22.34
N PHE A 382 15.55 -21.02 23.00
CA PHE A 382 15.84 -21.34 24.40
C PHE A 382 17.26 -21.92 24.46
N LYS A 383 18.21 -21.21 25.07
CA LYS A 383 19.47 -21.81 25.50
C LYS A 383 19.13 -22.74 26.66
N GLU A 384 19.46 -24.02 26.50
CA GLU A 384 19.52 -24.96 27.60
C GLU A 384 20.51 -24.43 28.64
N THR A 385 20.00 -24.04 29.80
CA THR A 385 20.79 -24.00 31.03
C THR A 385 20.12 -24.91 32.02
N SER A 386 20.80 -26.00 32.29
CA SER A 386 20.46 -27.06 33.23
C SER A 386 20.33 -26.51 34.64
N THR A 387 19.14 -26.59 35.25
CA THR A 387 18.98 -26.73 36.70
C THR A 387 17.68 -27.45 37.01
N ASN A 388 17.80 -28.56 37.74
CA ASN A 388 16.73 -29.41 38.24
C ASN A 388 15.78 -28.67 39.19
N SER A 389 14.47 -28.71 38.91
CA SER A 389 13.44 -28.83 39.93
C SER A 389 12.09 -29.18 39.30
N ASN A 390 11.53 -30.31 39.74
CA ASN A 390 10.24 -30.87 39.33
C ASN A 390 9.09 -29.88 39.56
N ILE A 391 8.50 -29.36 38.48
CA ILE A 391 7.12 -28.87 38.46
C ILE A 391 6.47 -29.47 37.21
N GLN A 392 5.61 -30.46 37.42
CA GLN A 392 4.68 -30.93 36.40
C GLN A 392 3.67 -29.81 36.14
N ILE A 393 3.90 -29.04 35.09
CA ILE A 393 2.90 -28.13 34.52
C ILE A 393 2.14 -28.94 33.47
N ASP A 394 0.84 -29.08 33.70
CA ASP A 394 -0.13 -29.79 32.88
C ASP A 394 -0.07 -29.34 31.40
N THR A 395 0.45 -30.20 30.54
CA THR A 395 0.63 -29.97 29.10
C THR A 395 -0.66 -30.30 28.35
N SER A 396 -1.58 -29.34 28.23
CA SER A 396 -2.79 -29.49 27.40
C SER A 396 -3.16 -28.26 26.56
N THR A 397 -2.25 -27.30 26.34
CA THR A 397 -2.41 -26.28 25.30
C THR A 397 -1.31 -26.43 24.25
N HIS A 398 -1.69 -26.96 23.09
CA HIS A 398 -0.87 -26.96 21.89
C HIS A 398 -0.65 -25.49 21.48
N THR A 399 0.37 -24.85 22.05
CA THR A 399 0.78 -23.51 21.63
C THR A 399 1.29 -23.63 20.20
N ARG A 400 0.42 -23.32 19.22
CA ARG A 400 0.79 -23.25 17.80
C ARG A 400 2.01 -22.34 17.69
N ARG A 401 3.18 -22.92 17.41
CA ARG A 401 4.40 -22.15 17.18
C ARG A 401 4.35 -21.60 15.76
N PHE A 402 4.26 -20.29 15.65
CA PHE A 402 4.34 -19.60 14.36
C PHE A 402 5.78 -19.22 14.04
N ASN A 403 6.12 -19.18 12.75
CA ASN A 403 7.40 -18.65 12.32
C ASN A 403 7.43 -17.12 12.48
N ARG A 404 8.63 -16.55 12.45
CA ARG A 404 8.81 -15.11 12.35
C ARG A 404 8.13 -14.61 11.07
N GLN A 405 7.42 -13.49 11.18
CA GLN A 405 6.78 -12.87 10.03
C GLN A 405 7.85 -12.38 9.03
N ASP A 406 7.61 -12.69 7.77
CA ASP A 406 8.40 -12.30 6.61
C ASP A 406 7.40 -11.98 5.48
N CYS A 407 7.68 -10.96 4.66
CA CYS A 407 6.81 -10.58 3.56
C CYS A 407 7.16 -11.29 2.24
N SER A 408 8.04 -12.29 2.30
CA SER A 408 8.55 -13.06 1.17
C SER A 408 8.52 -14.58 1.40
N ASP A 409 7.94 -15.04 2.51
CA ASP A 409 7.88 -16.47 2.88
C ASP A 409 6.68 -17.22 2.29
N ARG A 410 5.88 -16.55 1.45
CA ARG A 410 4.66 -17.03 0.82
C ARG A 410 3.59 -17.39 1.84
N LYS A 411 3.58 -16.74 3.01
CA LYS A 411 2.57 -16.94 4.04
C LYS A 411 1.85 -15.65 4.40
N ILE A 412 0.57 -15.80 4.72
CA ILE A 412 -0.27 -14.75 5.29
C ILE A 412 -0.36 -14.99 6.79
N GLU A 413 -0.25 -13.90 7.53
CA GLU A 413 -0.58 -13.85 8.94
C GLU A 413 -2.05 -13.53 9.16
N VAL A 414 -2.74 -14.40 9.88
CA VAL A 414 -4.15 -14.25 10.21
C VAL A 414 -4.27 -13.75 11.63
N LEU A 415 -4.72 -12.50 11.80
CA LEU A 415 -4.80 -11.80 13.07
C LEU A 415 -6.25 -11.45 13.40
N GLU A 416 -6.68 -11.80 14.60
CA GLU A 416 -7.92 -11.31 15.19
C GLU A 416 -7.64 -10.10 16.10
N LEU A 417 -8.50 -9.10 15.97
CA LEU A 417 -8.56 -7.96 16.87
C LEU A 417 -9.99 -7.77 17.38
N ASN A 418 -10.13 -7.57 18.69
CA ASN A 418 -11.35 -7.01 19.27
C ASN A 418 -11.31 -5.47 19.28
N THR A 419 -12.41 -4.83 19.70
CA THR A 419 -12.53 -3.36 19.70
C THR A 419 -11.49 -2.67 20.60
N THR A 420 -11.18 -3.27 21.74
CA THR A 420 -10.16 -2.74 22.67
C THR A 420 -8.76 -2.83 22.05
N GLN A 421 -8.43 -3.97 21.44
CA GLN A 421 -7.15 -4.16 20.75
C GLN A 421 -7.01 -3.20 19.56
N MET A 422 -8.07 -3.01 18.76
CA MET A 422 -8.09 -1.99 17.70
C MET A 422 -7.82 -0.58 18.24
N GLY A 423 -8.45 -0.21 19.36
CA GLY A 423 -8.25 1.11 19.99
C GLY A 423 -6.85 1.33 20.56
N LEU A 424 -6.16 0.24 20.92
CA LEU A 424 -4.84 0.29 21.58
C LEU A 424 -3.68 -0.14 20.66
N ILE A 425 -3.95 -0.56 19.41
CA ILE A 425 -2.92 -1.11 18.53
C ILE A 425 -1.77 -0.12 18.30
N HIS A 426 -2.10 1.16 18.12
CA HIS A 426 -1.10 2.23 17.97
C HIS A 426 -0.22 2.46 19.22
N LEU A 427 -0.62 1.93 20.38
CA LEU A 427 0.15 1.94 21.63
C LEU A 427 1.01 0.68 21.80
N GLY A 428 1.11 -0.16 20.77
CA GLY A 428 1.89 -1.39 20.77
C GLY A 428 1.15 -2.61 21.32
N PHE A 429 -0.17 -2.54 21.53
CA PHE A 429 -0.96 -3.72 21.87
C PHE A 429 -1.06 -4.66 20.66
N LYS A 430 -1.00 -5.96 20.94
CA LYS A 430 -1.02 -7.01 19.92
C LYS A 430 -2.43 -7.54 19.70
N GLY A 431 -2.71 -7.94 18.47
CA GLY A 431 -3.80 -8.86 18.17
C GLY A 431 -3.43 -10.29 18.49
N HIS A 432 -4.40 -11.18 18.36
CA HIS A 432 -4.19 -12.62 18.51
C HIS A 432 -3.93 -13.24 17.14
N ARG A 433 -2.74 -13.84 16.94
CA ARG A 433 -2.40 -14.53 15.68
C ARG A 433 -3.06 -15.91 15.70
N ILE A 434 -4.01 -16.11 14.79
CA ILE A 434 -4.81 -17.34 14.66
C ILE A 434 -4.07 -18.38 13.83
N ALA A 435 -3.45 -17.94 12.74
CA ALA A 435 -2.78 -18.80 11.77
C ALA A 435 -1.63 -18.07 11.06
N GLN A 436 -0.72 -18.86 10.52
CA GLN A 436 0.23 -18.48 9.47
C GLN A 436 0.05 -19.52 8.36
N CYS A 437 -0.41 -19.11 7.18
CA CYS A 437 -0.93 -20.04 6.16
C CYS A 437 -0.63 -19.58 4.73
N ASN A 438 -0.70 -20.51 3.78
CA ASN A 438 -0.43 -20.27 2.35
C ASN A 438 -1.69 -19.96 1.55
N GLN A 439 -2.88 -20.26 2.08
CA GLN A 439 -4.16 -19.95 1.46
C GLN A 439 -5.20 -19.61 2.53
N VAL A 440 -6.00 -18.57 2.25
CA VAL A 440 -7.14 -18.21 3.08
C VAL A 440 -8.41 -18.24 2.23
N ARG A 441 -9.45 -18.88 2.74
CA ARG A 441 -10.81 -18.81 2.20
C ARG A 441 -11.76 -18.30 3.28
N LEU A 442 -12.59 -17.34 2.93
CA LEU A 442 -13.66 -16.82 3.78
C LEU A 442 -15.02 -17.09 3.14
N GLU A 443 -16.00 -17.48 3.93
CA GLU A 443 -17.40 -17.51 3.50
C GLU A 443 -18.18 -16.45 4.28
N LEU A 444 -18.65 -15.43 3.56
CA LEU A 444 -19.34 -14.28 4.12
C LEU A 444 -20.83 -14.41 3.84
N SER A 445 -21.64 -14.61 4.87
CA SER A 445 -23.09 -14.85 4.73
C SER A 445 -23.94 -13.58 4.77
N ARG A 446 -23.31 -12.41 4.94
CA ARG A 446 -23.94 -11.09 5.05
C ARG A 446 -23.07 -10.02 4.41
N PRO A 447 -23.65 -8.85 4.09
CA PRO A 447 -22.83 -7.72 3.65
C PRO A 447 -21.75 -7.40 4.66
N ILE A 448 -20.59 -6.96 4.20
CA ILE A 448 -19.48 -6.60 5.08
C ILE A 448 -18.54 -5.59 4.41
N SER A 449 -18.03 -4.66 5.22
CA SER A 449 -16.94 -3.77 4.82
C SER A 449 -15.61 -4.53 4.75
N VAL A 450 -14.85 -4.26 3.70
CA VAL A 450 -13.51 -4.81 3.47
C VAL A 450 -12.57 -3.66 3.13
N GLN A 451 -11.31 -3.73 3.57
CA GLN A 451 -10.27 -2.81 3.12
C GLN A 451 -9.06 -3.59 2.65
N MET A 452 -8.50 -3.17 1.52
CA MET A 452 -7.33 -3.78 0.93
C MET A 452 -6.27 -2.71 0.63
N ASP A 453 -5.10 -2.80 1.27
CA ASP A 453 -3.99 -1.84 1.15
C ASP A 453 -4.39 -0.36 1.28
N GLY A 454 -5.35 -0.06 2.18
CA GLY A 454 -5.85 1.30 2.41
C GLY A 454 -6.98 1.75 1.48
N GLU A 455 -7.46 0.88 0.58
CA GLU A 455 -8.63 1.12 -0.27
C GLU A 455 -9.84 0.30 0.22
N PRO A 456 -10.82 0.95 0.87
CA PRO A 456 -12.00 0.29 1.41
C PRO A 456 -13.14 0.14 0.38
N PHE A 457 -13.90 -0.93 0.51
CA PHE A 457 -15.09 -1.23 -0.29
C PHE A 457 -16.11 -2.04 0.52
N TYR A 458 -17.31 -2.21 -0.04
CA TYR A 458 -18.44 -2.86 0.61
C TYR A 458 -18.94 -4.04 -0.22
N LEU A 459 -18.87 -5.24 0.35
CA LEU A 459 -19.49 -6.44 -0.24
C LEU A 459 -20.94 -6.49 0.19
N VAL A 460 -21.87 -6.48 -0.77
CA VAL A 460 -23.32 -6.48 -0.49
C VAL A 460 -23.86 -7.91 -0.42
N GLU A 461 -23.49 -8.74 -1.38
CA GLU A 461 -24.01 -10.09 -1.51
C GLU A 461 -23.25 -11.09 -0.63
N PRO A 462 -23.86 -12.22 -0.23
CA PRO A 462 -23.14 -13.36 0.30
C PRO A 462 -21.99 -13.75 -0.64
N THR A 463 -20.77 -13.80 -0.11
CA THR A 463 -19.55 -13.85 -0.92
C THR A 463 -18.56 -14.86 -0.35
N THR A 464 -18.02 -15.71 -1.21
CA THR A 464 -16.79 -16.47 -0.96
C THR A 464 -15.60 -15.61 -1.35
N VAL A 465 -14.64 -15.44 -0.44
CA VAL A 465 -13.39 -14.73 -0.70
C VAL A 465 -12.25 -15.73 -0.69
N ASN A 466 -11.60 -15.92 -1.84
CA ASN A 466 -10.43 -16.78 -1.98
C ASN A 466 -9.18 -15.91 -2.11
N ILE A 467 -8.22 -16.12 -1.21
CA ILE A 467 -6.94 -15.39 -1.19
C ILE A 467 -5.82 -16.38 -1.45
N ILE A 468 -5.08 -16.13 -2.53
CA ILE A 468 -4.17 -17.11 -3.13
C ILE A 468 -2.84 -16.42 -3.42
N TYR A 469 -1.74 -17.07 -3.01
CA TYR A 469 -0.40 -16.65 -3.37
C TYR A 469 -0.26 -16.62 -4.90
N THR A 470 0.22 -15.50 -5.45
CA THR A 470 0.36 -15.36 -6.91
C THR A 470 1.80 -15.18 -7.34
N GLY A 471 2.63 -14.49 -6.55
CA GLY A 471 4.03 -14.30 -6.86
C GLY A 471 4.71 -13.29 -5.95
N GLN A 472 5.86 -12.81 -6.40
CA GLN A 472 6.64 -11.77 -5.73
C GLN A 472 6.88 -10.59 -6.68
N VAL A 473 6.90 -9.38 -6.13
CA VAL A 473 7.36 -8.17 -6.81
C VAL A 473 8.61 -7.63 -6.14
N SER A 474 9.46 -6.97 -6.92
CA SER A 474 10.64 -6.33 -6.36
C SER A 474 10.29 -4.96 -5.77
N VAL A 475 10.65 -4.74 -4.52
CA VAL A 475 10.52 -3.43 -3.83
C VAL A 475 11.86 -3.00 -3.28
N LEU A 476 12.01 -1.70 -3.04
CA LEU A 476 13.24 -1.14 -2.49
C LEU A 476 13.09 -0.92 -0.99
N ARG A 477 14.14 -1.26 -0.25
CA ARG A 477 14.29 -0.97 1.17
C ARG A 477 15.39 0.06 1.41
N ASN A 478 15.07 1.05 2.22
CA ASN A 478 15.99 2.09 2.64
C ASN A 478 16.43 1.85 4.09
N ASP A 479 17.66 1.38 4.27
CA ASP A 479 18.26 1.18 5.60
C ASP A 479 18.93 2.45 6.15
N ASN A 480 19.11 3.49 5.34
CA ASN A 480 19.78 4.75 5.71
C ASN A 480 18.79 5.74 6.36
N ARG A 481 18.21 5.35 7.50
CA ARG A 481 17.20 6.14 8.25
C ARG A 481 17.69 7.49 8.76
#